data_AF-A0A373IL04-F1
#
_entry.id   AF-A0A373IL04-F1
#
_cell.length_a   1.000
_cell.length_b   1.000
_cell.length_c   1.000
_cell.angle_alpha   90.00
_cell.angle_beta   90.00
_cell.angle_gamma   90.00
#
_symmetry.space_group_name_H-M   'P 1'
#
loop_
_entity.id
_entity.type
_entity.pdbx_description
1 polymer ?
#
loop_
_entity_poly.entity_id
_entity_poly.type
_entity_poly.pdbx_seq_one_letter_code
_entity_poly.pdbx_strand_id
1 'polypeptide(L)'
;AQVGGNAWVGGNAQVRGNARVGGDARVFSINHILTIGVIGSRDDFTTFYRDKDNEITVKCGCFSGKIDKFLEKVAQTHGDSKYAQVYKKAVELAKLQILTG
;
A
#
# COMPACT_ATOMS: atom_id res chain seq x y z
N ALA A 1 -0.79 -20.61 -0.53
CA ALA A 1 0.10 -19.44 -0.53
C ALA A 1 1.53 -19.86 -0.90
N GLN A 2 2.32 -19.00 -1.54
CA GLN A 2 3.73 -19.23 -1.87
C GLN A 2 4.59 -18.14 -1.23
N VAL A 3 5.67 -18.54 -0.55
CA VAL A 3 6.70 -17.62 -0.03
C VAL A 3 7.99 -17.91 -0.81
N GLY A 4 8.61 -16.90 -1.41
CA GLY A 4 9.83 -17.06 -2.21
C GLY A 4 10.80 -15.88 -2.10
N GLY A 5 12.07 -16.10 -2.41
CA GLY A 5 13.13 -15.12 -2.15
C GLY A 5 13.46 -15.01 -0.64
N ASN A 6 13.99 -13.86 -0.19
CA ASN A 6 14.33 -13.62 1.21
C ASN A 6 13.13 -13.15 2.07
N ALA A 7 11.93 -13.63 1.75
CA ALA A 7 10.72 -13.18 2.41
C ALA A 7 10.61 -13.77 3.82
N TRP A 8 10.28 -12.93 4.81
CA TRP A 8 10.12 -13.33 6.20
C TRP A 8 8.68 -13.09 6.65
N VAL A 9 8.03 -14.18 7.08
CA VAL A 9 6.70 -14.18 7.68
C VAL A 9 6.84 -14.70 9.10
N GLY A 10 6.55 -13.86 10.09
CA GLY A 10 6.71 -14.20 11.51
C GLY A 10 5.59 -13.61 12.37
N GLY A 11 5.52 -14.03 13.64
CA GLY A 11 4.42 -13.69 14.55
C GLY A 11 3.16 -14.51 14.29
N ASN A 12 1.98 -13.96 14.63
CA ASN A 12 0.66 -14.61 14.44
C ASN A 12 0.11 -14.44 13.01
N ALA A 13 0.98 -14.42 12.01
CA ALA A 13 0.59 -14.14 10.62
C ALA A 13 -0.15 -15.33 10.00
N GLN A 14 -1.39 -15.11 9.52
CA GLN A 14 -2.13 -16.08 8.73
C GLN A 14 -2.06 -15.74 7.24
N VAL A 15 -1.54 -16.69 6.44
CA VAL A 15 -1.50 -16.58 4.99
C VAL A 15 -2.42 -17.66 4.39
N ARG A 16 -3.59 -17.25 3.87
CA ARG A 16 -4.62 -18.16 3.34
C ARG A 16 -4.80 -18.00 1.83
N GLY A 17 -5.35 -19.02 1.17
CA GLY A 17 -5.67 -18.99 -0.27
C GLY A 17 -4.45 -18.92 -1.20
N ASN A 18 -4.61 -18.24 -2.34
CA ASN A 18 -3.61 -18.10 -3.40
C ASN A 18 -2.63 -16.93 -3.18
N ALA A 19 -2.33 -16.58 -1.93
CA ALA A 19 -1.41 -15.49 -1.62
C ALA A 19 0.02 -15.79 -2.09
N ARG A 20 0.70 -14.81 -2.69
CA ARG A 20 2.12 -14.89 -3.07
C ARG A 20 2.90 -13.82 -2.31
N VAL A 21 3.87 -14.24 -1.53
CA VAL A 21 4.81 -13.40 -0.78
C VAL A 21 6.19 -13.64 -1.38
N GLY A 22 6.84 -12.59 -1.86
CA GLY A 22 8.07 -12.73 -2.65
C GLY A 22 9.04 -11.57 -2.43
N GLY A 23 10.33 -11.81 -2.62
CA GLY A 23 11.38 -10.80 -2.47
C GLY A 23 11.79 -10.57 -1.00
N ASP A 24 12.32 -9.40 -0.65
CA ASP A 24 12.71 -9.06 0.72
C ASP A 24 11.50 -8.57 1.57
N ALA A 25 10.35 -9.20 1.41
CA ALA A 25 9.13 -8.81 2.09
C ALA A 25 9.21 -9.14 3.59
N ARG A 26 9.03 -8.13 4.45
CA ARG A 26 8.93 -8.28 5.91
C ARG A 26 7.53 -7.89 6.38
N VAL A 27 6.62 -8.86 6.42
CA VAL A 27 5.25 -8.66 6.92
C VAL A 27 5.12 -9.38 8.25
N PHE A 28 5.20 -8.63 9.34
CA PHE A 28 5.14 -9.18 10.70
C PHE A 28 3.90 -8.73 11.50
N SER A 29 3.09 -7.81 10.97
CA SER A 29 1.84 -7.35 11.59
C SER A 29 0.78 -7.05 10.54
N ILE A 30 -0.48 -7.33 10.88
CA ILE A 30 -1.65 -6.93 10.07
C ILE A 30 -1.73 -5.41 9.87
N ASN A 31 -1.13 -4.63 10.79
CA ASN A 31 -1.13 -3.17 10.71
C ASN A 31 -0.23 -2.62 9.59
N HIS A 32 0.56 -3.49 8.93
CA HIS A 32 1.48 -3.08 7.86
C HIS A 32 0.85 -2.94 6.49
N ILE A 33 -0.46 -3.19 6.36
CA ILE A 33 -1.17 -3.11 5.09
C ILE A 33 -2.51 -2.42 5.28
N LEU A 34 -2.85 -1.51 4.37
CA LEU A 34 -4.15 -0.87 4.27
C LEU A 34 -4.60 -0.90 2.81
N THR A 35 -5.74 -1.51 2.53
CA THR A 35 -6.35 -1.49 1.19
C THR A 35 -7.64 -0.69 1.25
N ILE A 36 -7.78 0.31 0.38
CA ILE A 36 -8.96 1.17 0.29
C ILE A 36 -9.50 1.08 -1.13
N GLY A 37 -10.77 0.74 -1.25
CA GLY A 37 -11.49 0.80 -2.52
C GLY A 37 -12.99 0.75 -2.28
N VAL A 38 -13.79 1.23 -3.22
CA VAL A 38 -13.40 1.70 -4.55
C VAL A 38 -13.12 3.22 -4.52
N ILE A 39 -11.94 3.68 -4.95
CA ILE A 39 -11.57 5.11 -4.91
C ILE A 39 -10.87 5.60 -6.19
N GLY A 40 -10.90 6.92 -6.40
CA GLY A 40 -10.17 7.57 -7.48
C GLY A 40 -10.90 7.57 -8.83
N SER A 41 -10.21 8.02 -9.87
CA SER A 41 -10.79 8.24 -11.21
C SER A 41 -11.05 6.95 -12.01
N ARG A 42 -10.51 5.82 -11.55
CA ARG A 42 -10.61 4.51 -12.21
C ARG A 42 -11.53 3.54 -11.49
N ASP A 43 -12.16 3.99 -10.40
CA ASP A 43 -12.93 3.14 -9.52
C ASP A 43 -12.16 1.84 -9.20
N ASP A 44 -10.97 1.97 -8.61
CA ASP A 44 -10.06 0.85 -8.30
C ASP A 44 -9.70 0.82 -6.81
N PHE A 45 -9.03 -0.26 -6.39
CA PHE A 45 -8.44 -0.40 -5.07
C PHE A 45 -7.04 0.21 -5.03
N THR A 46 -6.76 0.94 -3.95
CA THR A 46 -5.42 1.44 -3.61
C THR A 46 -4.91 0.69 -2.39
N THR A 47 -3.74 0.06 -2.51
CA THR A 47 -3.09 -0.67 -1.42
C THR A 47 -1.85 0.08 -0.95
N PHE A 48 -1.77 0.36 0.34
CA PHE A 48 -0.62 0.92 1.04
C PHE A 48 0.00 -0.18 1.89
N TYR A 49 1.32 -0.30 1.89
CA TYR A 49 2.00 -1.26 2.76
C TYR A 49 3.38 -0.78 3.17
N ARG A 50 3.82 -1.20 4.37
CA ARG A 50 5.21 -1.01 4.83
C ARG A 50 6.12 -1.93 4.04
N ASP A 51 7.14 -1.37 3.41
CA ASP A 51 8.15 -2.13 2.67
C ASP A 51 9.41 -2.44 3.51
N LYS A 52 10.41 -3.05 2.88
CA LYS A 52 11.65 -3.49 3.50
C LYS A 52 12.49 -2.35 4.10
N ASP A 53 12.30 -1.12 3.61
CA ASP A 53 13.00 0.08 4.05
C ASP A 53 12.23 0.77 5.21
N ASN A 54 11.17 0.14 5.72
CA ASN A 54 10.21 0.69 6.68
C ASN A 54 9.43 1.91 6.16
N GLU A 55 9.42 2.12 4.85
CA GLU A 55 8.64 3.19 4.20
C GLU A 55 7.30 2.67 3.68
N ILE A 56 6.38 3.57 3.35
CA ILE A 56 5.11 3.19 2.73
C ILE A 56 5.26 3.15 1.21
N THR A 57 4.99 1.98 0.65
CA THR A 57 4.79 1.78 -0.79
C THR A 57 3.30 1.71 -1.12
N VAL A 58 2.92 2.26 -2.27
CA VAL A 58 1.54 2.32 -2.79
C VAL A 58 1.44 1.53 -4.09
N LYS A 59 0.38 0.73 -4.19
CA LYS A 59 -0.10 0.09 -5.43
C LYS A 59 -1.47 0.64 -5.77
N CYS A 60 -1.63 1.18 -6.98
CA CYS A 60 -2.87 1.79 -7.47
C CYS A 60 -2.93 1.64 -8.99
N GLY A 61 -3.70 0.68 -9.50
CA GLY A 61 -3.67 0.30 -10.92
C GLY A 61 -2.23 0.04 -11.40
N CYS A 62 -1.82 0.74 -12.46
CA CYS A 62 -0.46 0.62 -13.02
C CYS A 62 0.63 1.30 -12.15
N PHE A 63 0.26 2.05 -11.11
CA PHE A 63 1.22 2.69 -10.23
C PHE A 63 1.77 1.72 -9.19
N SER A 64 3.09 1.75 -9.00
CA SER A 64 3.81 1.06 -7.94
C SER A 64 4.98 1.92 -7.49
N GLY A 65 4.99 2.42 -6.27
CA GLY A 65 6.08 3.24 -5.77
C GLY A 65 5.85 3.85 -4.40
N LYS A 66 6.84 4.60 -3.92
CA LYS A 66 6.80 5.27 -2.60
C LYS A 66 5.67 6.32 -2.53
N ILE A 67 5.19 6.57 -1.32
CA ILE A 67 4.04 7.44 -1.06
C ILE A 67 4.21 8.87 -1.61
N ASP A 68 5.42 9.43 -1.57
CA ASP A 68 5.66 10.79 -2.08
C ASP A 68 5.58 10.83 -3.62
N LYS A 69 6.13 9.80 -4.29
CA LYS A 69 5.99 9.63 -5.75
C LYS A 69 4.55 9.38 -6.17
N PHE A 70 3.76 8.74 -5.31
CA PHE A 70 2.33 8.59 -5.53
C PHE A 70 1.62 9.96 -5.49
N LEU A 71 1.90 10.78 -4.46
CA LEU A 71 1.34 12.13 -4.34
C LEU A 71 1.75 13.05 -5.50
N GLU A 72 3.01 12.99 -5.94
CA GLU A 72 3.48 13.71 -7.13
C GLU A 72 2.67 13.33 -8.37
N LYS A 73 2.47 12.03 -8.63
CA LYS A 73 1.65 11.57 -9.77
C LYS A 73 0.18 11.94 -9.64
N VAL A 74 -0.37 11.88 -8.42
CA VAL A 74 -1.74 12.32 -8.15
C VAL A 74 -1.88 13.81 -8.49
N ALA A 75 -0.95 14.67 -8.04
CA ALA A 75 -0.97 16.08 -8.37
C ALA A 75 -0.86 16.33 -9.88
N GLN A 76 0.05 15.64 -10.57
CA GLN A 76 0.23 15.76 -12.02
C GLN A 76 -1.00 15.31 -12.82
N THR A 77 -1.66 14.23 -12.41
CA THR A 77 -2.77 13.63 -13.17
C THR A 77 -4.11 14.27 -12.83
N HIS A 78 -4.29 14.69 -11.58
CA HIS A 78 -5.60 15.03 -11.03
C HIS A 78 -5.68 16.45 -10.45
N GLY A 79 -4.58 17.21 -10.39
CA GLY A 79 -4.55 18.57 -9.83
C GLY A 79 -5.24 18.64 -8.47
N ASP A 80 -6.20 19.55 -8.34
CA ASP A 80 -7.02 19.73 -7.12
C ASP A 80 -8.41 19.09 -7.19
N SER A 81 -8.63 18.18 -8.15
CA SER A 81 -9.91 17.50 -8.30
C SER A 81 -10.30 16.67 -7.06
N LYS A 82 -11.59 16.30 -6.99
CA LYS A 82 -12.10 15.39 -5.94
C LYS A 82 -11.28 14.11 -5.80
N TYR A 83 -10.75 13.57 -6.90
CA TYR A 83 -9.94 12.34 -6.88
C TYR A 83 -8.60 12.56 -6.17
N ALA A 84 -7.94 13.70 -6.42
CA ALA A 84 -6.71 14.05 -5.73
C ALA A 84 -6.93 14.20 -4.23
N GLN A 85 -8.05 14.81 -3.82
CA GLN A 85 -8.41 14.96 -2.42
C GLN A 85 -8.66 13.60 -1.74
N VAL A 86 -9.38 12.69 -2.39
CA VAL A 86 -9.61 11.32 -1.88
C VAL A 86 -8.28 10.58 -1.72
N TYR A 87 -7.37 10.64 -2.70
CA TYR A 87 -6.06 9.99 -2.57
C TYR A 87 -5.20 10.61 -1.47
N LYS A 88 -5.23 11.94 -1.28
CA LYS A 88 -4.54 12.62 -0.17
C LYS A 88 -5.06 12.12 1.19
N LYS A 89 -6.38 11.98 1.34
CA LYS A 89 -6.99 11.45 2.58
C LYS A 89 -6.67 9.97 2.81
N ALA A 90 -6.66 9.16 1.75
CA ALA A 90 -6.21 7.77 1.82
C ALA A 90 -4.75 7.68 2.31
N VAL A 91 -3.87 8.57 1.82
CA VAL A 91 -2.47 8.66 2.26
C VAL A 91 -2.36 9.07 3.73
N GLU A 92 -3.14 10.06 4.20
CA GLU A 92 -3.18 10.45 5.61
C GLU A 92 -3.56 9.26 6.51
N LEU A 93 -4.62 8.55 6.14
CA LEU A 93 -5.08 7.35 6.88
C LEU A 93 -4.02 6.24 6.86
N ALA A 94 -3.37 6.01 5.71
CA ALA A 94 -2.30 5.01 5.60
C ALA A 94 -1.11 5.34 6.50
N LYS A 95 -0.70 6.61 6.55
CA LYS A 95 0.36 7.06 7.47
C LYS A 95 -0.03 6.79 8.92
N LEU A 96 -1.26 7.13 9.31
CA LEU A 96 -1.76 6.87 10.65
C LEU A 96 -1.74 5.35 10.97
N GLN A 97 -2.38 4.54 10.14
CA GLN A 97 -2.51 3.10 10.37
C GLN A 97 -1.16 2.37 10.39
N ILE A 98 -0.28 2.67 9.43
CA ILE A 98 0.93 1.88 9.18
C ILE A 98 2.12 2.38 10.00
N LEU A 99 2.23 3.68 10.26
CA LEU A 99 3.38 4.23 11.01
C LEU A 99 3.17 4.23 12.51
N THR A 100 1.92 4.24 12.99
CA THR A 100 1.62 4.28 14.44
C THR A 100 1.25 2.93 15.05
N GLY A 101 1.02 1.91 14.22
CA GLY A 101 0.62 0.55 14.64
C GLY A 101 1.71 -0.52 14.58
#